data_AF-A0A2V5M366-F1
#
_entry.id   AF-A0A2V5M366-F1
#
_cell.length_a   1.000
_cell.length_b   1.000
_cell.length_c   1.000
_cell.angle_alpha   90.00
_cell.angle_beta   90.00
_cell.angle_gamma   90.00
#
_symmetry.space_group_name_H-M   'P 1'
#
loop_
_entity.id
_entity.type
_entity.pdbx_description
1 polymer ?
#
loop_
_entity_poly.entity_id
_entity_poly.type
_entity_poly.pdbx_seq_one_letter_code
_entity_poly.pdbx_strand_id
1 'polypeptide(L)'
;MNKLVPIFLLAMVTPFCARGQQPGGTLTSTLASQGLAGAKLERRYGNHLLVPVSINNRRGALMIDTGSPYTLIDRNSVNTFGLTVEKTDSSVGGLFGRAWERYGTSK
;
A
#
# COMPACT_ATOMS: atom_id res chain seq x y z
N MET A 1 -76.45 2.01 -21.20
CA MET A 1 -75.50 2.73 -20.32
C MET A 1 -74.36 1.78 -19.99
N ASN A 2 -73.28 1.86 -20.78
CA ASN A 2 -72.17 0.92 -20.76
C ASN A 2 -71.16 1.33 -19.68
N LYS A 3 -70.83 0.41 -18.76
CA LYS A 3 -69.72 0.60 -17.81
C LYS A 3 -68.49 -0.09 -18.38
N LEU A 4 -67.61 0.69 -19.00
CA LEU A 4 -66.25 0.26 -19.36
C LEU A 4 -65.39 0.31 -18.08
N VAL A 5 -64.83 -0.84 -17.70
CA VAL A 5 -63.79 -0.93 -16.67
C VAL A 5 -62.44 -0.93 -17.38
N PRO A 6 -61.50 -0.01 -17.08
CA PRO A 6 -60.16 -0.12 -17.61
C PRO A 6 -59.33 -1.03 -16.69
N ILE A 7 -58.81 -2.12 -17.25
CA ILE A 7 -57.76 -2.91 -16.61
C ILE A 7 -56.44 -2.17 -16.85
N PHE A 8 -55.85 -1.65 -15.78
CA PHE A 8 -54.52 -1.03 -15.81
C PHE A 8 -53.47 -2.15 -15.69
N LEU A 9 -52.89 -2.58 -16.81
CA LEU A 9 -51.77 -3.52 -16.82
C LEU A 9 -50.46 -2.73 -16.75
N LEU A 10 -49.92 -2.57 -15.54
CA LEU A 10 -48.63 -1.92 -15.31
C LEU A 10 -47.50 -2.92 -15.59
N ALA A 11 -46.92 -2.85 -16.80
CA ALA A 11 -45.73 -3.61 -17.13
C ALA A 11 -44.51 -3.03 -16.38
N MET A 12 -44.13 -3.67 -15.27
CA MET A 12 -42.90 -3.37 -14.54
C MET A 12 -41.70 -3.84 -15.38
N VAL A 13 -41.19 -2.98 -16.26
CA VAL A 13 -39.87 -3.18 -16.88
C VAL A 13 -38.84 -2.87 -15.81
N THR A 14 -38.50 -3.86 -14.98
CA THR A 14 -37.25 -3.78 -14.22
C THR A 14 -36.12 -3.70 -15.24
N PRO A 15 -35.27 -2.65 -15.25
CA PRO A 15 -34.04 -2.78 -15.99
C PRO A 15 -33.30 -3.93 -15.34
N PHE A 16 -33.22 -5.06 -16.05
CA PHE A 16 -32.15 -6.00 -15.83
C PHE A 16 -30.87 -5.20 -16.08
N CYS A 17 -30.32 -4.60 -15.03
CA CYS A 17 -28.90 -4.34 -14.99
C CYS A 17 -28.28 -5.74 -14.98
N ALA A 18 -28.09 -6.30 -16.16
CA ALA A 18 -27.02 -7.26 -16.37
C ALA A 18 -25.78 -6.56 -15.85
N ARG A 19 -25.35 -6.93 -14.64
CA ARG A 19 -24.08 -6.50 -14.08
C ARG A 19 -23.06 -7.21 -14.97
N GLY A 20 -22.75 -6.57 -16.10
CA GLY A 20 -21.76 -7.06 -17.05
C GLY A 20 -20.54 -7.41 -16.23
N GLN A 21 -20.05 -8.64 -16.42
CA GLN A 21 -18.81 -9.11 -15.83
C GLN A 21 -17.80 -7.98 -15.94
N GLN A 22 -17.41 -7.37 -14.81
CA GLN A 22 -16.39 -6.33 -14.85
C GLN A 22 -15.19 -6.98 -15.53
N PRO A 23 -14.65 -6.41 -16.63
CA PRO A 23 -13.43 -6.92 -17.21
C PRO A 23 -12.42 -6.97 -16.07
N GLY A 24 -11.90 -8.17 -15.79
CA GLY A 24 -11.03 -8.41 -14.63
C GLY A 24 -10.00 -7.29 -14.55
N GLY A 25 -10.11 -6.46 -13.52
CA GLY A 25 -9.30 -5.26 -13.40
C GLY A 25 -7.83 -5.64 -13.50
N THR A 26 -7.03 -4.83 -14.19
CA THR A 26 -5.58 -5.01 -14.16
C THR A 26 -5.10 -4.96 -12.70
N LEU A 27 -3.96 -5.60 -12.41
CA LEU A 27 -3.34 -5.50 -11.09
C LEU A 27 -3.20 -4.03 -10.67
N THR A 28 -2.82 -3.17 -11.61
CA THR A 28 -2.74 -1.71 -11.41
C THR A 28 -4.07 -1.10 -11.01
N SER A 29 -5.18 -1.40 -11.72
CA SER A 29 -6.49 -0.83 -11.35
C SER A 29 -7.02 -1.38 -10.03
N THR A 30 -6.69 -2.63 -9.70
CA THR A 30 -7.08 -3.27 -8.43
C THR A 30 -6.30 -2.69 -7.25
N LEU A 31 -5.01 -2.40 -7.42
CA LEU A 31 -4.20 -1.74 -6.39
C LEU A 31 -4.60 -0.27 -6.24
N ALA A 32 -4.84 0.42 -7.36
CA ALA A 32 -5.29 1.81 -7.36
C ALA A 32 -6.66 1.97 -6.67
N SER A 33 -7.58 1.02 -6.83
CA SER A 33 -8.87 1.05 -6.11
C SER A 33 -8.73 0.88 -4.59
N GLN A 34 -7.58 0.38 -4.12
CA GLN A 34 -7.21 0.30 -2.70
C GLN A 34 -6.38 1.51 -2.23
N GLY A 35 -6.22 2.54 -3.07
CA GLY A 35 -5.40 3.71 -2.76
C GLY A 35 -3.89 3.48 -2.87
N LEU A 36 -3.47 2.36 -3.46
CA LEU A 36 -2.06 2.03 -3.67
C LEU A 36 -1.60 2.58 -5.03
N ALA A 37 -0.39 3.11 -5.06
CA ALA A 37 0.26 3.62 -6.26
C ALA A 37 1.64 2.98 -6.44
N GLY A 38 2.13 2.99 -7.68
CA GLY A 38 3.48 2.53 -7.98
C GLY A 38 4.54 3.51 -7.49
N ALA A 39 5.58 3.00 -6.83
CA ALA A 39 6.80 3.73 -6.54
C ALA A 39 7.90 3.29 -7.51
N LYS A 40 8.52 4.24 -8.23
CA LYS A 40 9.64 3.92 -9.11
C LYS A 40 10.86 3.57 -8.27
N LEU A 41 11.40 2.37 -8.48
CA LEU A 41 12.66 1.94 -7.87
C LEU A 41 13.83 2.31 -8.76
N GLU A 42 14.94 2.66 -8.12
CA GLU A 42 16.21 2.97 -8.76
C GLU A 42 17.26 1.94 -8.35
N ARG A 43 17.99 1.38 -9.31
CA ARG A 43 19.12 0.49 -9.01
C ARG A 43 20.40 1.31 -8.85
N ARG A 44 21.03 1.26 -7.69
CA ARG A 44 22.31 1.95 -7.39
C ARG A 44 23.22 1.07 -6.52
N TYR A 45 24.46 1.50 -6.32
CA TYR A 45 25.42 0.89 -5.36
C TYR A 45 25.58 -0.64 -5.47
N GLY A 46 25.73 -1.19 -6.68
CA GLY A 46 25.88 -2.64 -6.84
C GLY A 46 24.54 -3.38 -6.76
N ASN A 47 23.56 -2.94 -7.56
CA ASN A 47 22.24 -3.57 -7.73
C ASN A 47 21.28 -3.47 -6.53
N HIS A 48 21.57 -2.62 -5.56
CA HIS A 48 20.62 -2.29 -4.50
C HIS A 48 19.47 -1.49 -5.06
N LEU A 49 18.24 -1.84 -4.64
CA LEU A 49 17.04 -1.12 -4.99
C LEU A 49 16.83 0.02 -4.01
N LEU A 50 16.71 1.24 -4.52
CA LEU A 50 16.40 2.42 -3.74
C LEU A 50 15.05 2.97 -4.16
N VAL A 51 14.29 3.48 -3.19
CA VAL A 51 13.05 4.21 -3.42
C VAL A 51 13.28 5.69 -3.09
N PRO A 52 12.98 6.63 -4.01
CA PRO A 52 12.96 8.06 -3.69
C PRO A 52 11.89 8.36 -2.64
N VAL A 53 12.23 9.14 -1.62
CA VAL A 53 11.32 9.49 -0.53
C VAL A 53 11.35 11.00 -0.22
N SER A 54 10.32 11.46 0.49
CA SER A 54 10.30 12.75 1.15
C SER A 54 9.92 12.55 2.62
N ILE A 55 10.84 12.83 3.53
CA ILE A 55 10.62 12.75 4.99
C ILE A 55 10.81 14.17 5.55
N ASN A 56 9.83 14.67 6.32
CA ASN A 56 9.79 16.05 6.82
C ASN A 56 10.13 17.10 5.73
N ASN A 57 9.53 16.94 4.54
CA ASN A 57 9.74 17.80 3.37
C ASN A 57 11.18 17.81 2.82
N ARG A 58 12.02 16.86 3.23
CA ARG A 58 13.39 16.70 2.71
C ARG A 58 13.48 15.46 1.83
N ARG A 59 14.02 15.65 0.63
CA ARG A 59 14.16 14.58 -0.36
C ARG A 59 15.36 13.70 -0.02
N GLY A 60 15.21 12.41 -0.25
CA GLY A 60 16.30 11.44 -0.18
C GLY A 60 15.91 10.14 -0.88
N ALA A 61 16.66 9.09 -0.59
CA ALA A 61 16.34 7.75 -1.04
C ALA A 61 16.63 6.75 0.08
N LEU A 62 15.76 5.74 0.21
CA LEU A 62 15.95 4.62 1.14
C LEU A 62 16.22 3.35 0.35
N MET A 63 17.10 2.51 0.86
CA MET A 63 17.36 1.18 0.30
C MET A 63 16.25 0.21 0.73
N ILE A 64 15.79 -0.63 -0.19
CA ILE A 64 14.85 -1.71 0.10
C ILE A 64 15.63 -2.90 0.66
N ASP A 65 15.29 -3.32 1.88
CA ASP A 65 15.83 -4.50 2.53
C ASP A 65 14.66 -5.39 2.99
N THR A 66 14.36 -6.45 2.23
CA THR A 66 13.28 -7.39 2.54
C THR A 66 13.62 -8.32 3.71
N GLY A 67 14.90 -8.35 4.13
CA GLY A 67 15.36 -9.15 5.26
C GLY A 67 15.30 -8.42 6.59
N SER A 68 15.05 -7.10 6.58
CA SER A 68 14.94 -6.30 7.80
C SER A 68 13.50 -6.21 8.29
N PRO A 69 13.21 -6.58 9.55
CA PRO A 69 11.89 -6.38 10.13
C PRO A 69 11.61 -4.90 10.48
N TYR A 70 12.64 -4.04 10.48
CA TYR A 70 12.54 -2.63 10.85
C TYR A 70 13.05 -1.72 9.74
N THR A 71 12.50 -0.51 9.64
CA THR A 71 13.09 0.56 8.82
C THR A 71 14.23 1.20 9.61
N LEU A 72 15.44 1.16 9.08
CA LEU A 72 16.63 1.70 9.72
C LEU A 72 17.08 2.99 9.02
N ILE A 73 17.33 4.03 9.81
CA ILE A 73 17.95 5.27 9.35
C ILE A 73 19.32 5.36 10.02
N ASP A 74 20.39 5.46 9.22
CA ASP A 74 21.72 5.69 9.75
C ASP A 74 21.75 6.99 10.57
N ARG A 75 22.38 6.94 11.75
CA ARG A 75 22.39 8.07 12.69
C ARG A 75 23.05 9.31 12.08
N ASN A 76 24.06 9.12 11.22
CA ASN A 76 24.72 10.25 10.55
C ASN A 76 23.84 10.87 9.46
N SER A 77 22.78 10.18 9.04
CA SER A 77 21.84 10.61 7.99
C SER A 77 20.56 11.25 8.55
N VAL A 78 20.39 11.33 9.87
CA VAL A 78 19.18 11.86 10.54
C VAL A 78 18.88 13.31 10.10
N ASN A 79 19.92 14.14 10.01
CA ASN A 79 19.78 15.55 9.60
C ASN A 79 19.35 15.71 8.13
N THR A 80 19.70 14.74 7.27
CA THR A 80 19.25 14.71 5.86
C THR A 80 17.73 14.69 5.79
N PHE A 81 17.08 13.97 6.71
CA PHE A 81 15.64 13.82 6.77
C PHE A 81 14.96 14.75 7.77
N GLY A 82 15.70 15.62 8.46
CA GLY A 82 15.14 16.54 9.44
C GLY A 82 14.49 15.81 10.61
N LEU A 83 15.07 14.67 11.00
CA LEU A 83 14.61 13.85 12.11
C LEU A 83 15.28 14.29 13.42
N THR A 84 14.68 13.92 14.54
CA THR A 84 15.27 14.07 15.88
C THR A 84 15.56 12.68 16.43
N VAL A 85 16.69 12.50 17.10
CA VAL A 85 17.02 11.21 17.75
C VAL A 85 16.66 11.30 19.22
N GLU A 86 15.71 10.47 19.64
CA GLU A 86 15.42 10.24 21.05
C GLU A 86 16.03 8.91 21.47
N LYS A 87 16.79 8.92 22.57
CA LYS A 87 17.37 7.70 23.13
C LYS A 87 16.27 6.94 23.87
N THR A 88 16.20 5.63 23.64
CA THR A 88 15.32 4.73 24.38
C THR A 88 16.17 3.80 25.26
N ASP A 89 15.58 3.31 26.35
CA ASP A 89 16.22 2.32 27.24
C ASP A 89 16.10 0.89 26.70
N SER A 90 15.48 0.72 25.52
CA SER A 90 15.35 -0.57 24.88
C SER A 90 16.64 -0.95 24.15
N SER A 91 17.31 -1.99 24.64
CA SER A 91 18.42 -2.61 23.92
C SER A 91 17.89 -3.39 22.73
N VAL A 92 18.53 -3.18 21.58
CA VAL A 92 18.25 -3.87 20.31
C VAL A 92 19.42 -4.82 20.04
N GLY A 93 19.18 -6.12 19.94
CA GLY A 93 20.19 -7.15 19.79
C GLY A 93 20.28 -7.65 18.34
N GLY A 94 21.31 -7.25 17.61
CA GLY A 94 21.56 -7.69 16.24
C GLY A 94 20.63 -7.03 15.20
N LEU A 95 20.67 -7.53 13.96
CA LEU A 95 19.91 -6.99 12.83
C LEU A 95 18.37 -7.11 13.01
N PHE A 96 17.91 -7.92 13.97
CA PHE A 96 16.51 -8.34 14.11
C PHE A 96 15.74 -7.75 15.29
N GLY A 97 16.27 -6.80 16.04
CA GLY A 97 15.50 -6.23 17.15
C GLY A 97 15.80 -6.88 18.51
N ARG A 98 14.80 -6.96 19.39
CA ARG A 98 14.93 -7.73 20.64
C ARG A 98 14.97 -9.21 20.28
N ALA A 99 15.98 -9.93 20.77
CA ALA A 99 16.12 -11.37 20.57
C ALA A 99 14.84 -12.10 21.05
N TRP A 100 14.00 -12.53 20.10
CA TRP A 100 13.08 -13.69 20.12
C TRP A 100 12.01 -13.64 19.01
N GLU A 101 11.91 -12.54 18.25
CA GLU A 101 10.97 -12.45 17.14
C GLU A 101 11.52 -13.17 15.89
N ARG A 102 10.95 -14.33 15.55
CA ARG A 102 11.22 -15.04 14.30
C ARG A 102 10.35 -14.46 13.18
N TYR A 103 10.77 -13.35 12.59
CA TYR A 103 10.19 -12.92 11.31
C TYR A 103 10.79 -13.76 10.17
N GLY A 104 9.93 -14.35 9.33
CA GLY A 104 10.35 -15.11 8.14
C GLY A 104 10.38 -16.64 8.27
N THR A 105 10.00 -17.23 9.40
CA THR A 105 9.76 -18.68 9.47
C THR A 105 8.30 -18.98 9.13
N SER A 106 8.07 -19.57 7.94
CA SER A 106 6.85 -20.36 7.72
C SER A 106 6.83 -21.50 8.74
N LYS A 107 5.66 -21.80 9.30
CA LYS A 107 5.42 -23.13 9.88
C LYS A 107 5.51 -24.20 8.80
#